data_AF-C4JEP0-F1
#
_entry.id   AF-C4JEP0-F1
#
_cell.length_a   1.000
_cell.length_b   1.000
_cell.length_c   1.000
_cell.angle_alpha   90.00
_cell.angle_beta   90.00
_cell.angle_gamma   90.00
#
_symmetry.space_group_name_H-M   'P 1'
#
loop_
_entity.id
_entity.type
_entity.pdbx_description
1 polymer ?
#
loop_
_entity_poly.entity_id
_entity_poly.type
_entity_poly.pdbx_seq_one_letter_code
_entity_poly.pdbx_strand_id
1 'polypeptide(L)'
;MDQMGPHIHVVSPDVALKSLETYELIGFDTDTATKMWKSFVHAPEDDDAPDTEFLDYARFQIEHTGVRDIDSLSDDWEEAMKRIGINASLRSSIMMPEFEDLRATLPASTGSLKLSKFARQHIKKISGHQPSYKEESASAPAPASTAQGAPLALDRCTMIWRACSRSSAEEFTNTDPSYLNLNPMSSAPGDFSGYTRLASWTPQKETADRYATWLRYKVPIAEIAIIQVAIPETLIKSLSVAYLWSNGAPSEADRWRKIVWTSRRAQTIPRDLFDLERVDLWIGHIASGRYCNFVTMKDPSEIKDSDVLNINIDNTATKAIQWVFYTSHARDVFCKGCAGKVWVHGLGRLLGGKME
;
A
#
# COMPACT_ATOMS: atom_id res chain seq x y z
N MET A 1 -57.91 -12.77 22.57
CA MET A 1 -57.29 -11.52 22.09
C MET A 1 -55.82 -11.63 22.43
N ASP A 2 -55.06 -12.28 21.54
CA ASP A 2 -53.61 -12.40 21.69
C ASP A 2 -52.97 -11.14 21.13
N GLN A 3 -52.32 -10.39 22.02
CA GLN A 3 -51.51 -9.23 21.63
C GLN A 3 -50.20 -9.74 21.04
N MET A 4 -50.08 -9.69 19.71
CA MET A 4 -48.80 -9.76 19.02
C MET A 4 -47.98 -8.53 19.38
N GLY A 5 -46.96 -8.71 20.23
CA GLY A 5 -45.95 -7.71 20.47
C GLY A 5 -45.09 -7.46 19.20
N PRO A 6 -44.48 -6.28 19.07
CA PRO A 6 -43.71 -5.93 17.89
C PRO A 6 -42.48 -6.84 17.77
N HIS A 7 -42.44 -7.65 16.72
CA HIS A 7 -41.25 -8.37 16.30
C HIS A 7 -40.19 -7.35 15.85
N ILE A 8 -39.24 -7.07 16.72
CA ILE A 8 -38.01 -6.36 16.34
C ILE A 8 -37.19 -7.35 15.51
N HIS A 9 -37.22 -7.21 14.19
CA HIS A 9 -36.30 -7.91 13.30
C HIS A 9 -34.88 -7.43 13.62
N VAL A 10 -34.11 -8.27 14.30
CA VAL A 10 -32.66 -8.09 14.44
C VAL A 10 -32.07 -8.31 13.06
N VAL A 11 -31.80 -7.22 12.35
CA VAL A 11 -31.04 -7.25 11.09
C VAL A 11 -29.65 -7.77 11.44
N SER A 12 -29.23 -8.87 10.83
CA SER A 12 -27.87 -9.40 11.02
C SER A 12 -26.85 -8.30 10.69
N PRO A 13 -25.82 -8.07 11.54
CA PRO A 13 -24.78 -7.06 11.30
C PRO A 13 -24.14 -7.14 9.90
N ASP A 14 -24.09 -8.33 9.31
CA ASP A 14 -23.53 -8.55 7.96
C ASP A 14 -24.36 -7.91 6.85
N VAL A 15 -25.68 -7.78 7.03
CA VAL A 15 -26.58 -7.14 6.06
C VAL A 15 -26.40 -5.61 6.09
N ALA A 16 -26.01 -5.04 7.22
CA ALA A 16 -25.79 -3.60 7.36
C ALA A 16 -24.52 -3.10 6.65
N LEU A 17 -23.56 -3.99 6.35
CA LEU A 17 -22.27 -3.65 5.74
C LEU A 17 -22.17 -3.97 4.25
N LYS A 18 -23.10 -4.78 3.72
CA LYS A 18 -23.24 -4.99 2.28
C LYS A 18 -24.39 -4.10 1.83
N SER A 19 -24.07 -2.85 1.48
CA SER A 19 -25.07 -1.85 1.14
C SER A 19 -24.57 -0.88 0.07
N LEU A 20 -25.49 -0.12 -0.52
CA LEU A 20 -25.16 0.99 -1.42
C LEU A 20 -24.26 2.02 -0.74
N GLU A 21 -24.61 2.39 0.51
CA GLU A 21 -23.89 3.37 1.31
C GLU A 21 -22.44 2.93 1.57
N THR A 22 -22.19 1.61 1.62
CA THR A 22 -20.83 1.09 1.77
C THR A 22 -19.98 1.37 0.53
N TYR A 23 -20.55 1.30 -0.68
CA TYR A 23 -19.82 1.71 -1.90
C TYR A 23 -19.53 3.22 -1.91
N GLU A 24 -20.49 4.05 -1.47
CA GLU A 24 -20.27 5.49 -1.36
C GLU A 24 -19.20 5.82 -0.31
N LEU A 25 -19.27 5.17 0.86
CA LEU A 25 -18.33 5.31 1.97
C LEU A 25 -16.89 4.99 1.54
N ILE A 26 -16.71 3.99 0.69
CA ILE A 26 -15.38 3.59 0.21
C ILE A 26 -14.90 4.43 -0.98
N GLY A 27 -15.68 5.42 -1.43
CA GLY A 27 -15.20 6.44 -2.36
C GLY A 27 -15.88 6.48 -3.73
N PHE A 28 -16.93 5.70 -3.98
CA PHE A 28 -17.69 5.80 -5.25
C PHE A 28 -18.76 6.89 -5.18
N ASP A 29 -19.12 7.44 -6.34
CA ASP A 29 -20.31 8.30 -6.47
C ASP A 29 -21.61 7.49 -6.42
N THR A 30 -22.72 8.18 -6.16
CA THR A 30 -24.04 7.57 -5.97
C THR A 30 -24.49 6.76 -7.18
N ASP A 31 -24.23 7.24 -8.39
CA ASP A 31 -24.64 6.55 -9.62
C ASP A 31 -23.88 5.22 -9.78
N THR A 32 -22.57 5.24 -9.54
CA THR A 32 -21.71 4.06 -9.64
C THR A 32 -21.96 3.09 -8.51
N ALA A 33 -22.10 3.58 -7.28
CA ALA A 33 -22.52 2.79 -6.12
C ALA A 33 -23.87 2.10 -6.36
N THR A 34 -24.85 2.80 -6.93
CA THR A 34 -26.16 2.25 -7.29
C THR A 34 -26.05 1.14 -8.33
N LYS A 35 -25.22 1.33 -9.36
CA LYS A 35 -24.98 0.30 -10.39
C LYS A 35 -24.38 -0.95 -9.78
N MET A 36 -23.29 -0.81 -9.01
CA MET A 36 -22.62 -1.93 -8.35
C MET A 36 -23.55 -2.64 -7.36
N TRP A 37 -24.34 -1.90 -6.59
CA TRP A 37 -25.32 -2.45 -5.67
C TRP A 37 -26.39 -3.27 -6.39
N LYS A 38 -26.96 -2.74 -7.48
CA LYS A 38 -27.91 -3.48 -8.30
C LYS A 38 -27.29 -4.75 -8.87
N SER A 39 -26.06 -4.69 -9.38
CA SER A 39 -25.35 -5.87 -9.88
C SER A 39 -25.11 -6.92 -8.79
N PHE A 40 -24.78 -6.49 -7.57
CA PHE A 40 -24.59 -7.39 -6.42
C PHE A 40 -25.91 -8.05 -5.98
N VAL A 41 -27.00 -7.30 -5.86
CA VAL A 41 -28.31 -7.84 -5.41
C VAL A 41 -28.97 -8.76 -6.44
N HIS A 42 -28.70 -8.57 -7.73
CA HIS A 42 -29.23 -9.43 -8.80
C HIS A 42 -28.22 -10.48 -9.28
N ALA A 43 -27.10 -10.64 -8.58
CA ALA A 43 -26.15 -11.69 -8.88
C ALA A 43 -26.84 -13.05 -8.74
N PRO A 44 -26.71 -13.97 -9.70
CA PRO A 44 -27.28 -15.30 -9.55
C PRO A 44 -26.66 -15.98 -8.33
N GLU A 45 -27.49 -16.55 -7.46
CA GLU A 45 -27.08 -17.55 -6.46
C GLU A 45 -26.78 -18.85 -7.20
N ASP A 46 -25.72 -18.85 -8.00
CA ASP A 46 -25.27 -20.04 -8.70
C ASP A 46 -24.32 -20.78 -7.76
N ASP A 47 -24.71 -21.97 -7.30
CA ASP A 47 -23.92 -22.81 -6.38
C ASP A 47 -22.53 -23.15 -6.94
N ASP A 48 -22.34 -23.05 -8.27
CA ASP A 48 -21.09 -23.32 -8.97
C ASP A 48 -20.27 -22.06 -9.29
N ALA A 49 -20.82 -20.85 -9.11
CA ALA A 49 -20.07 -19.62 -9.33
C ALA A 49 -19.14 -19.38 -8.14
N PRO A 50 -17.87 -18.96 -8.38
CA PRO A 50 -17.00 -18.57 -7.27
C PRO A 50 -17.69 -17.45 -6.49
N ASP A 51 -17.81 -17.64 -5.17
CA ASP A 51 -18.39 -16.69 -4.23
C ASP A 51 -17.87 -15.28 -4.54
N THR A 52 -18.65 -14.51 -5.30
CA THR A 52 -18.24 -13.18 -5.71
C THR A 52 -18.49 -12.29 -4.51
N GLU A 53 -17.41 -11.91 -3.83
CA GLU A 53 -17.54 -11.11 -2.62
C GLU A 53 -18.12 -9.75 -2.98
N PHE A 54 -18.88 -9.14 -2.06
CA PHE A 54 -19.46 -7.81 -2.22
C PHE A 54 -18.47 -6.78 -2.82
N LEU A 55 -17.20 -6.79 -2.39
CA LEU A 55 -16.20 -5.84 -2.88
C LEU A 55 -15.53 -6.23 -4.20
N ASP A 56 -15.79 -7.41 -4.74
CA ASP A 56 -15.32 -7.78 -6.07
C ASP A 56 -16.01 -6.97 -7.16
N TYR A 57 -17.24 -6.48 -6.94
CA TYR A 57 -17.90 -5.54 -7.86
C TYR A 57 -17.19 -4.18 -7.92
N ALA A 58 -16.71 -3.67 -6.77
CA ALA A 58 -15.89 -2.47 -6.74
C ALA A 58 -14.55 -2.66 -7.47
N ARG A 59 -13.91 -3.82 -7.28
CA ARG A 59 -12.70 -4.18 -8.03
C ARG A 59 -12.98 -4.27 -9.52
N PHE A 60 -14.03 -4.99 -9.91
CA PHE A 60 -14.45 -5.17 -11.30
C PHE A 60 -14.75 -3.84 -11.97
N GLN A 61 -15.47 -2.93 -11.29
CA GLN A 61 -15.73 -1.57 -11.76
C GLN A 61 -14.42 -0.84 -12.07
N ILE A 62 -13.44 -0.87 -11.16
CA ILE A 62 -12.13 -0.23 -11.40
C ILE A 62 -11.42 -0.85 -12.61
N GLU A 63 -11.42 -2.19 -12.72
CA GLU A 63 -10.68 -2.92 -13.76
C GLU A 63 -11.35 -2.89 -15.15
N HIS A 64 -12.68 -2.75 -15.23
CA HIS A 64 -13.46 -2.96 -16.47
C HIS A 64 -14.22 -1.72 -16.95
N THR A 65 -13.95 -0.54 -16.38
CA THR A 65 -14.50 0.73 -16.93
C THR A 65 -14.00 1.07 -18.33
N GLY A 66 -12.96 0.38 -18.83
CA GLY A 66 -12.31 0.69 -20.11
C GLY A 66 -11.54 2.01 -20.07
N VAL A 67 -11.40 2.62 -18.88
CA VAL A 67 -10.54 3.78 -18.66
C VAL A 67 -9.11 3.29 -18.76
N ARG A 68 -8.36 3.85 -19.73
CA ARG A 68 -6.93 3.59 -19.86
C ARG A 68 -6.23 3.93 -18.55
N ASP A 69 -5.29 3.08 -18.14
CA ASP A 69 -4.43 3.39 -17.00
C ASP A 69 -3.81 4.78 -17.16
N ILE A 70 -3.98 5.59 -16.11
CA ILE A 70 -3.46 6.94 -16.04
C ILE A 70 -2.03 6.80 -15.52
N ASP A 71 -1.08 6.97 -16.43
CA ASP A 71 0.33 6.66 -16.19
C ASP A 71 1.21 7.92 -16.15
N SER A 72 0.64 9.07 -16.51
CA SER A 72 1.30 10.39 -16.49
C SER A 72 0.59 11.35 -15.56
N LEU A 73 1.35 12.29 -14.98
CA LEU A 73 0.77 13.49 -14.38
C LEU A 73 0.14 14.44 -15.41
N SER A 74 0.50 14.34 -16.68
CA SER A 74 -0.13 15.11 -17.77
C SER A 74 -1.47 14.56 -18.22
N ASP A 75 -1.83 13.34 -17.80
CA ASP A 75 -3.11 12.75 -18.15
C ASP A 75 -4.22 13.43 -17.34
N ASP A 76 -5.45 13.40 -17.85
CA ASP A 76 -6.61 13.98 -17.14
C ASP A 76 -7.08 13.04 -16.03
N TRP A 77 -6.39 13.10 -14.89
CA TRP A 77 -6.70 12.28 -13.71
C TRP A 77 -8.13 12.49 -13.20
N GLU A 78 -8.63 13.72 -13.26
CA GLU A 78 -9.97 14.07 -12.80
C GLU A 78 -11.02 13.39 -13.67
N GLU A 79 -10.93 13.52 -14.99
CA GLU A 79 -11.86 12.89 -15.93
C GLU A 79 -11.80 11.37 -15.86
N ALA A 80 -10.60 10.78 -15.76
CA ALA A 80 -10.47 9.33 -15.69
C ALA A 80 -11.03 8.76 -14.37
N MET A 81 -10.77 9.39 -13.21
CA MET A 81 -11.41 8.99 -11.95
C MET A 81 -12.93 9.20 -11.95
N LYS A 82 -13.41 10.26 -12.62
CA LYS A 82 -14.84 10.50 -12.81
C LYS A 82 -15.50 9.41 -13.65
N ARG A 83 -14.84 8.93 -14.71
CA ARG A 83 -15.31 7.79 -15.52
C ARG A 83 -15.33 6.47 -14.77
N ILE A 84 -14.36 6.26 -13.86
CA ILE A 84 -14.37 5.10 -12.95
C ILE A 84 -15.57 5.18 -11.98
N GLY A 85 -16.04 6.38 -11.68
CA GLY A 85 -17.13 6.63 -10.73
C GLY A 85 -16.65 6.93 -9.32
N ILE A 86 -15.42 7.45 -9.17
CA ILE A 86 -14.87 7.89 -7.88
C ILE A 86 -15.51 9.23 -7.52
N ASN A 87 -16.01 9.40 -6.29
CA ASN A 87 -16.68 10.63 -5.87
C ASN A 87 -15.75 11.86 -5.78
N ALA A 88 -16.33 13.05 -5.84
CA ALA A 88 -15.59 14.31 -5.88
C ALA A 88 -14.66 14.50 -4.68
N SER A 89 -15.11 14.12 -3.47
CA SER A 89 -14.30 14.26 -2.25
C SER A 89 -13.01 13.44 -2.34
N LEU A 90 -13.10 12.16 -2.73
CA LEU A 90 -11.93 11.31 -2.85
C LEU A 90 -11.03 11.75 -4.02
N ARG A 91 -11.60 12.18 -5.14
CA ARG A 91 -10.81 12.75 -6.25
C ARG A 91 -10.00 13.95 -5.78
N SER A 92 -10.62 14.90 -5.07
CA SER A 92 -9.92 16.05 -4.48
C SER A 92 -8.78 15.63 -3.54
N SER A 93 -9.02 14.63 -2.67
CA SER A 93 -7.98 14.11 -1.76
C SER A 93 -6.83 13.40 -2.48
N ILE A 94 -7.10 12.65 -3.56
CA ILE A 94 -6.07 12.06 -4.41
C ILE A 94 -5.27 13.16 -5.14
N MET A 95 -5.95 14.25 -5.52
CA MET A 95 -5.39 15.30 -6.36
C MET A 95 -4.69 16.45 -5.62
N MET A 96 -4.58 16.38 -4.29
CA MET A 96 -3.93 17.38 -3.44
C MET A 96 -2.53 17.77 -3.96
N PRO A 97 -2.28 19.05 -4.30
CA PRO A 97 -1.03 19.50 -4.92
C PRO A 97 0.23 19.18 -4.08
N GLU A 98 0.12 19.21 -2.76
CA GLU A 98 1.23 18.94 -1.85
C GLU A 98 1.76 17.49 -1.91
N PHE A 99 1.00 16.57 -2.52
CA PHE A 99 1.35 15.16 -2.71
C PHE A 99 1.49 14.77 -4.18
N GLU A 100 1.63 15.74 -5.10
CA GLU A 100 1.84 15.47 -6.53
C GLU A 100 3.03 14.52 -6.78
N ASP A 101 4.13 14.74 -6.06
CA ASP A 101 5.35 13.93 -6.09
C ASP A 101 5.16 12.51 -5.55
N LEU A 102 4.23 12.30 -4.63
CA LEU A 102 3.87 10.97 -4.13
C LEU A 102 2.85 10.27 -5.03
N ARG A 103 1.91 11.03 -5.61
CA ARG A 103 0.88 10.52 -6.52
C ARG A 103 1.50 9.74 -7.65
N ALA A 104 2.55 10.28 -8.24
CA ALA A 104 3.23 9.64 -9.35
C ALA A 104 4.24 8.55 -8.93
N THR A 105 4.34 8.22 -7.64
CA THR A 105 5.04 6.99 -7.19
C THR A 105 4.19 5.72 -7.28
N LEU A 106 2.90 5.85 -7.58
CA LEU A 106 1.97 4.74 -7.74
C LEU A 106 1.22 4.85 -9.07
N PRO A 107 0.96 3.73 -9.78
CA PRO A 107 0.00 3.74 -10.87
C PRO A 107 -1.39 4.18 -10.37
N ALA A 108 -2.17 4.86 -11.21
CA ALA A 108 -3.51 5.32 -10.84
C ALA A 108 -4.45 4.17 -10.45
N SER A 109 -4.45 3.09 -11.25
CA SER A 109 -5.19 1.86 -10.94
C SER A 109 -4.76 1.24 -9.61
N THR A 110 -3.47 1.32 -9.27
CA THR A 110 -2.95 0.88 -7.95
C THR A 110 -3.44 1.79 -6.82
N GLY A 111 -3.66 3.08 -7.09
CA GLY A 111 -4.30 4.01 -6.15
C GLY A 111 -5.71 3.56 -5.77
N SER A 112 -6.52 3.20 -6.77
CA SER A 112 -7.90 2.73 -6.61
C SER A 112 -7.98 1.29 -6.07
N LEU A 113 -7.08 0.39 -6.48
CA LEU A 113 -6.99 -0.97 -5.90
C LEU A 113 -6.54 -0.94 -4.43
N LYS A 114 -5.67 -0.01 -4.04
CA LYS A 114 -5.32 0.17 -2.62
C LYS A 114 -6.54 0.59 -1.81
N LEU A 115 -7.37 1.48 -2.35
CA LEU A 115 -8.62 1.90 -1.72
C LEU A 115 -9.57 0.72 -1.51
N SER A 116 -9.77 -0.14 -2.52
CA SER A 116 -10.64 -1.33 -2.39
C SER A 116 -10.08 -2.34 -1.38
N LYS A 117 -8.75 -2.53 -1.33
CA LYS A 117 -8.09 -3.35 -0.30
C LYS A 117 -8.31 -2.78 1.11
N PHE A 118 -8.17 -1.47 1.29
CA PHE A 118 -8.39 -0.82 2.58
C PHE A 118 -9.85 -0.89 3.01
N ALA A 119 -10.78 -0.64 2.08
CA ALA A 119 -12.21 -0.81 2.28
C ALA A 119 -12.54 -2.23 2.73
N ARG A 120 -11.99 -3.25 2.05
CA ARG A 120 -12.18 -4.67 2.42
C ARG A 120 -11.72 -4.96 3.83
N GLN A 121 -10.52 -4.53 4.19
CA GLN A 121 -10.00 -4.73 5.54
C GLN A 121 -10.85 -4.00 6.59
N HIS A 122 -11.34 -2.80 6.27
CA HIS A 122 -12.19 -2.02 7.17
C HIS A 122 -13.55 -2.68 7.39
N ILE A 123 -14.22 -3.10 6.31
CA ILE A 123 -15.52 -3.76 6.34
C ILE A 123 -15.42 -5.09 7.10
N LYS A 124 -14.37 -5.90 6.85
CA LYS A 124 -14.10 -7.13 7.62
C LYS A 124 -13.95 -6.87 9.12
N LYS A 125 -13.34 -5.74 9.50
CA LYS A 125 -13.19 -5.35 10.90
C LYS A 125 -14.53 -4.94 11.53
N ILE A 126 -15.41 -4.24 10.80
CA ILE A 126 -16.72 -3.83 11.32
C ILE A 126 -17.71 -5.00 11.33
N SER A 127 -17.64 -5.93 10.38
CA SER A 127 -18.59 -7.05 10.28
C SER A 127 -18.41 -8.10 11.36
N GLY A 128 -17.45 -7.95 12.27
CA GLY A 128 -17.16 -8.95 13.30
C GLY A 128 -16.61 -10.26 12.72
N HIS A 129 -16.51 -10.39 11.39
CA HIS A 129 -15.79 -11.45 10.68
C HIS A 129 -14.27 -11.24 10.80
N GLN A 130 -13.77 -11.04 12.02
CA GLN A 130 -12.46 -11.57 12.30
C GLN A 130 -12.57 -13.09 12.19
N PRO A 131 -11.64 -13.77 11.50
CA PRO A 131 -11.48 -15.20 11.72
C PRO A 131 -11.42 -15.39 13.24
N SER A 132 -12.27 -16.27 13.79
CA SER A 132 -12.24 -16.64 15.19
C SER A 132 -10.87 -17.23 15.51
N TYR A 133 -9.89 -16.37 15.79
CA TYR A 133 -8.66 -16.74 16.44
C TYR A 133 -9.07 -17.05 17.87
N LYS A 134 -9.04 -18.33 18.24
CA LYS A 134 -9.30 -18.77 19.60
C LYS A 134 -8.45 -17.93 20.54
N GLU A 135 -9.09 -17.16 21.41
CA GLU A 135 -8.45 -16.58 22.59
C GLU A 135 -8.03 -17.74 23.51
N GLU A 136 -6.93 -18.40 23.19
CA GLU A 136 -6.22 -19.20 24.18
C GLU A 136 -5.46 -18.23 25.08
N SER A 137 -6.02 -18.04 26.28
CA SER A 137 -5.38 -17.40 27.41
C SER A 137 -4.07 -18.13 27.75
N ALA A 138 -2.97 -17.64 27.18
CA ALA A 138 -1.62 -17.89 27.67
C ALA A 138 -0.78 -16.62 27.43
N SER A 139 -0.09 -16.17 28.47
CA SER A 139 0.75 -14.97 28.52
C SER A 139 1.99 -15.08 27.62
N ALA A 140 1.79 -15.09 26.30
CA ALA A 140 2.86 -14.89 25.34
C ALA A 140 3.19 -13.39 25.24
N PRO A 141 4.47 -13.00 25.09
CA PRO A 141 4.85 -11.61 24.92
C PRO A 141 4.17 -11.03 23.66
N ALA A 142 3.63 -9.82 23.78
CA ALA A 142 2.86 -9.16 22.74
C ALA A 142 3.68 -9.05 21.43
N PRO A 143 3.18 -9.59 20.29
CA PRO A 143 3.96 -9.75 19.06
C PRO A 143 4.29 -8.44 18.33
N ALA A 144 3.76 -7.31 18.78
CA ALA A 144 4.23 -5.98 18.42
C ALA A 144 4.10 -5.07 19.64
N SER A 145 5.19 -4.41 20.03
CA SER A 145 5.12 -3.40 21.10
C SER A 145 4.38 -2.19 20.55
N THR A 146 3.43 -1.68 21.33
CA THR A 146 2.74 -0.42 21.03
C THR A 146 3.76 0.72 20.89
N ALA A 147 3.44 1.78 20.14
CA ALA A 147 4.29 2.96 19.97
C ALA A 147 4.89 3.50 21.29
N GLN A 148 4.15 3.33 22.38
CA GLN A 148 4.59 3.60 23.75
C GLN A 148 5.69 2.62 24.16
N GLY A 149 6.94 2.95 23.81
CA GLY A 149 8.13 2.12 24.05
C GLY A 149 8.99 1.88 22.80
N ALA A 150 8.61 2.43 21.64
CA ALA A 150 9.43 2.34 20.44
C ALA A 150 10.73 3.16 20.60
N PRO A 151 11.92 2.55 20.47
CA PRO A 151 13.17 3.28 20.55
C PRO A 151 13.36 4.12 19.27
N LEU A 152 13.96 5.31 19.37
CA LEU A 152 14.34 6.09 18.20
C LEU A 152 15.45 5.40 17.39
N ALA A 153 16.37 4.74 18.10
CA ALA A 153 17.43 3.92 17.56
C ALA A 153 17.68 2.75 18.51
N LEU A 154 18.09 1.62 17.94
CA LEU A 154 18.52 0.44 18.70
C LEU A 154 19.97 0.14 18.37
N ASP A 155 20.79 -0.13 19.39
CA ASP A 155 22.21 -0.38 19.20
C ASP A 155 22.45 -1.50 18.18
N ARG A 156 23.42 -1.27 17.28
CA ARG A 156 23.80 -2.18 16.18
C ARG A 156 22.63 -2.62 15.29
N CYS A 157 21.60 -1.78 15.18
CA CYS A 157 20.48 -2.01 14.28
C CYS A 157 20.29 -0.81 13.35
N THR A 158 19.89 -1.07 12.11
CA THR A 158 19.35 -0.06 11.21
C THR A 158 17.84 -0.03 11.38
N MET A 159 17.31 1.14 11.69
CA MET A 159 15.88 1.36 11.72
C MET A 159 15.37 1.54 10.29
N ILE A 160 14.23 0.93 9.96
CA ILE A 160 13.50 1.17 8.72
C ILE A 160 12.01 1.35 9.00
N TRP A 161 11.33 2.06 8.11
CA TRP A 161 9.96 2.49 8.28
C TRP A 161 9.12 2.20 7.04
N ARG A 162 7.81 2.06 7.23
CA ARG A 162 6.82 1.96 6.15
C ARG A 162 5.45 2.43 6.60
N ALA A 163 4.79 3.25 5.79
CA ALA A 163 3.39 3.61 5.97
C ALA A 163 2.44 2.54 5.38
N CYS A 164 1.34 2.25 6.07
CA CYS A 164 0.33 1.27 5.64
C CYS A 164 -1.00 1.48 6.38
N SER A 165 -2.00 0.64 6.11
CA SER A 165 -3.16 0.54 7.01
C SER A 165 -2.78 -0.23 8.27
N ARG A 166 -3.45 0.09 9.36
CA ARG A 166 -3.34 -0.64 10.63
C ARG A 166 -3.65 -2.13 10.46
N SER A 167 -4.66 -2.48 9.69
CA SER A 167 -4.98 -3.88 9.38
C SER A 167 -3.84 -4.60 8.68
N SER A 168 -3.17 -3.95 7.72
CA SER A 168 -1.98 -4.53 7.10
C SER A 168 -0.83 -4.67 8.11
N ALA A 169 -0.65 -3.70 9.00
CA ALA A 169 0.35 -3.78 10.07
C ALA A 169 0.07 -4.93 11.04
N GLU A 170 -1.19 -5.13 11.42
CA GLU A 170 -1.63 -6.24 12.25
C GLU A 170 -1.38 -7.58 11.52
N GLU A 171 -1.78 -7.74 10.26
CA GLU A 171 -1.49 -8.93 9.46
C GLU A 171 0.02 -9.19 9.31
N PHE A 172 0.85 -8.14 9.27
CA PHE A 172 2.30 -8.23 9.19
C PHE A 172 2.93 -8.79 10.47
N THR A 173 2.35 -8.50 11.64
CA THR A 173 2.89 -8.89 12.95
C THR A 173 2.17 -10.06 13.63
N ASN A 174 0.94 -10.41 13.24
CA ASN A 174 0.03 -11.26 14.03
C ASN A 174 -0.04 -12.74 13.60
N THR A 175 0.80 -13.19 12.68
CA THR A 175 0.75 -14.60 12.22
C THR A 175 1.56 -15.54 13.11
N ASP A 176 2.74 -15.11 13.57
CA ASP A 176 3.68 -15.91 14.36
C ASP A 176 4.64 -14.95 15.11
N PRO A 177 4.76 -15.02 16.45
CA PRO A 177 5.69 -14.18 17.20
C PRO A 177 7.16 -14.31 16.76
N SER A 178 7.51 -15.43 16.11
CA SER A 178 8.84 -15.74 15.59
C SER A 178 9.02 -15.44 14.09
N TYR A 179 7.94 -15.04 13.39
CA TYR A 179 7.98 -14.84 11.94
C TYR A 179 7.02 -13.74 11.45
N LEU A 180 7.58 -12.73 10.80
CA LEU A 180 6.80 -11.65 10.18
C LEU A 180 6.19 -12.08 8.84
N ASN A 181 5.01 -11.55 8.49
CA ASN A 181 4.35 -11.83 7.22
C ASN A 181 4.44 -10.65 6.25
N LEU A 182 5.32 -10.71 5.25
CA LEU A 182 5.51 -9.62 4.27
C LEU A 182 4.35 -9.46 3.27
N ASN A 183 3.53 -10.49 3.04
CA ASN A 183 2.48 -10.48 2.02
C ASN A 183 1.48 -9.29 2.11
N PRO A 184 0.97 -8.88 3.30
CA PRO A 184 0.13 -7.70 3.43
C PRO A 184 0.80 -6.41 2.94
N MET A 185 2.12 -6.32 3.01
CA MET A 185 2.93 -5.16 2.58
C MET A 185 3.35 -5.24 1.11
N SER A 186 3.36 -6.43 0.52
CA SER A 186 3.88 -6.61 -0.83
C SER A 186 2.93 -6.09 -1.91
N SER A 187 3.46 -5.25 -2.80
CA SER A 187 2.76 -4.68 -3.96
C SER A 187 3.58 -4.81 -5.23
N ALA A 188 2.89 -4.77 -6.38
CA ALA A 188 3.47 -4.67 -7.71
C ALA A 188 2.49 -3.89 -8.61
N PRO A 189 2.98 -3.15 -9.63
CA PRO A 189 4.39 -2.79 -9.83
C PRO A 189 4.88 -1.75 -8.82
N GLY A 190 6.19 -1.55 -8.79
CA GLY A 190 6.91 -0.57 -8.00
C GLY A 190 8.29 -0.34 -8.62
N ASP A 191 9.12 0.52 -8.02
CA ASP A 191 10.42 0.90 -8.60
C ASP A 191 11.37 -0.28 -8.83
N PHE A 192 11.31 -1.29 -7.96
CA PHE A 192 12.23 -2.44 -7.93
C PHE A 192 11.51 -3.79 -7.98
N SER A 193 10.22 -3.80 -8.34
CA SER A 193 9.39 -5.00 -8.17
C SER A 193 8.95 -5.63 -9.48
N GLY A 194 8.77 -4.86 -10.56
CA GLY A 194 8.20 -5.38 -11.81
C GLY A 194 6.89 -6.10 -11.55
N TYR A 195 6.78 -7.35 -12.01
CA TYR A 195 5.66 -8.26 -11.69
C TYR A 195 5.73 -8.86 -10.28
N THR A 196 6.90 -8.89 -9.66
CA THR A 196 7.10 -9.51 -8.36
C THR A 196 6.51 -8.64 -7.28
N ARG A 197 5.63 -9.20 -6.44
CA ARG A 197 5.08 -8.47 -5.28
C ARG A 197 6.16 -8.37 -4.19
N LEU A 198 6.64 -7.16 -3.95
CA LEU A 198 7.68 -6.87 -2.97
C LEU A 198 7.25 -5.78 -2.00
N ALA A 199 7.83 -5.80 -0.79
CA ALA A 199 7.65 -4.77 0.21
C ALA A 199 8.86 -3.84 0.23
N SER A 200 8.69 -2.62 -0.27
CA SER A 200 9.64 -1.52 -0.07
C SER A 200 9.58 -0.93 1.34
N TRP A 201 10.73 -0.69 1.92
CA TRP A 201 10.91 0.00 3.20
C TRP A 201 11.79 1.22 2.98
N THR A 202 11.86 2.14 3.93
CA THR A 202 12.77 3.29 3.83
C THR A 202 13.55 3.44 5.13
N PRO A 203 14.83 3.85 5.12
CA PRO A 203 15.56 4.23 6.32
C PRO A 203 15.34 5.71 6.70
N GLN A 204 14.41 6.40 6.05
CA GLN A 204 14.09 7.81 6.33
C GLN A 204 12.67 7.87 6.88
N LYS A 205 12.54 8.15 8.18
CA LYS A 205 11.22 8.21 8.84
C LYS A 205 10.31 9.25 8.17
N GLU A 206 10.87 10.36 7.71
CA GLU A 206 10.19 11.45 7.02
C GLU A 206 9.54 10.97 5.71
N THR A 207 10.20 10.05 4.97
CA THR A 207 9.60 9.41 3.79
C THR A 207 8.35 8.64 4.19
N ALA A 208 8.42 7.83 5.25
CA ALA A 208 7.27 7.08 5.74
C ALA A 208 6.15 8.00 6.27
N ASP A 209 6.48 9.06 7.02
CA ASP A 209 5.53 10.05 7.50
C ASP A 209 4.79 10.75 6.34
N ARG A 210 5.51 11.11 5.27
CA ARG A 210 4.92 11.74 4.07
C ARG A 210 3.92 10.80 3.39
N TYR A 211 4.28 9.53 3.20
CA TYR A 211 3.35 8.51 2.67
C TYR A 211 2.16 8.28 3.59
N ALA A 212 2.37 8.25 4.91
CA ALA A 212 1.28 8.06 5.87
C ALA A 212 0.30 9.23 5.85
N THR A 213 0.80 10.45 5.77
CA THR A 213 -0.01 11.66 5.65
C THR A 213 -0.88 11.60 4.39
N TRP A 214 -0.29 11.30 3.23
CA TRP A 214 -1.03 11.16 1.98
C TRP A 214 -2.09 10.04 2.06
N LEU A 215 -1.76 8.89 2.66
CA LEU A 215 -2.70 7.79 2.86
C LEU A 215 -3.91 8.18 3.71
N ARG A 216 -3.74 9.04 4.73
CA ARG A 216 -4.86 9.50 5.56
C ARG A 216 -5.90 10.27 4.74
N TYR A 217 -5.46 11.13 3.82
CA TYR A 217 -6.36 11.87 2.94
C TYR A 217 -7.08 10.96 1.94
N LYS A 218 -6.35 10.00 1.36
CA LYS A 218 -6.91 9.09 0.34
C LYS A 218 -7.89 8.07 0.90
N VAL A 219 -7.79 7.74 2.19
CA VAL A 219 -8.52 6.61 2.77
C VAL A 219 -9.03 7.02 4.15
N PRO A 220 -9.95 7.99 4.24
CA PRO A 220 -10.35 8.61 5.51
C PRO A 220 -10.94 7.60 6.51
N ILE A 221 -11.52 6.51 6.00
CA ILE A 221 -12.10 5.43 6.82
C ILE A 221 -11.04 4.51 7.43
N ALA A 222 -9.87 4.37 6.80
CA ALA A 222 -8.85 3.45 7.26
C ALA A 222 -8.03 4.08 8.40
N GLU A 223 -7.76 3.26 9.42
CA GLU A 223 -6.73 3.61 10.39
C GLU A 223 -5.37 3.45 9.70
N ILE A 224 -4.60 4.53 9.68
CA ILE A 224 -3.25 4.52 9.10
C ILE A 224 -2.23 4.25 10.21
N ALA A 225 -1.20 3.49 9.86
CA ALA A 225 -0.11 3.18 10.75
C ALA A 225 1.24 3.36 10.04
N ILE A 226 2.27 3.63 10.83
CA ILE A 226 3.67 3.51 10.41
C ILE A 226 4.27 2.32 11.14
N ILE A 227 4.85 1.40 10.39
CA ILE A 227 5.62 0.30 10.95
C ILE A 227 7.06 0.75 11.05
N GLN A 228 7.66 0.53 12.20
CA GLN A 228 9.08 0.69 12.45
C GLN A 228 9.69 -0.70 12.72
N VAL A 229 10.78 -1.02 12.05
CA VAL A 229 11.50 -2.29 12.22
C VAL A 229 12.97 -2.00 12.52
N ALA A 230 13.53 -2.67 13.53
CA ALA A 230 14.96 -2.64 13.79
C ALA A 230 15.62 -3.87 13.16
N ILE A 231 16.45 -3.65 12.12
CA ILE A 231 17.18 -4.71 11.45
C ILE A 231 18.58 -4.82 12.07
N PRO A 232 18.97 -5.99 12.62
CA PRO A 232 20.33 -6.18 13.11
C PRO A 232 21.37 -5.97 11.99
N GLU A 233 22.44 -5.21 12.27
CA GLU A 233 23.52 -5.00 11.29
C GLU A 233 24.16 -6.31 10.83
N THR A 234 24.21 -7.33 11.70
CA THR A 234 24.74 -8.65 11.36
C THR A 234 23.91 -9.34 10.27
N LEU A 235 22.59 -9.10 10.26
CA LEU A 235 21.70 -9.59 9.20
C LEU A 235 21.99 -8.83 7.90
N ILE A 236 22.09 -7.51 7.93
CA ILE A 236 22.40 -6.72 6.72
C ILE A 236 23.76 -7.16 6.13
N LYS A 237 24.76 -7.37 6.98
CA LYS A 237 26.10 -7.84 6.60
C LYS A 237 26.12 -9.26 6.03
N SER A 238 25.10 -10.08 6.31
CA SER A 238 24.98 -11.42 5.72
C SER A 238 24.30 -11.44 4.35
N LEU A 239 23.72 -10.32 3.91
CA LEU A 239 23.04 -10.19 2.63
C LEU A 239 23.99 -9.66 1.55
N SER A 240 23.82 -10.15 0.33
CA SER A 240 24.36 -9.45 -0.84
C SER A 240 23.56 -8.16 -1.09
N VAL A 241 24.25 -7.04 -1.35
CA VAL A 241 23.62 -5.72 -1.50
C VAL A 241 23.91 -5.11 -2.86
N ALA A 242 22.86 -4.63 -3.53
CA ALA A 242 22.95 -3.81 -4.73
C ALA A 242 22.54 -2.38 -4.41
N TYR A 243 23.40 -1.43 -4.78
CA TYR A 243 23.13 -0.01 -4.65
C TYR A 243 22.69 0.55 -6.01
N LEU A 244 21.48 1.12 -6.06
CA LEU A 244 20.83 1.64 -7.26
C LEU A 244 20.58 3.14 -7.07
N TRP A 245 21.62 3.94 -7.29
CA TRP A 245 21.58 5.39 -7.08
C TRP A 245 21.33 6.14 -8.39
N SER A 246 20.43 7.14 -8.37
CA SER A 246 20.16 7.99 -9.53
C SER A 246 21.32 8.90 -9.92
N ASN A 247 22.22 9.20 -8.98
CA ASN A 247 23.34 10.13 -9.10
C ASN A 247 24.71 9.46 -8.87
N GLY A 248 24.78 8.15 -9.05
CA GLY A 248 26.06 7.41 -9.01
C GLY A 248 26.93 7.69 -10.24
N ALA A 249 27.96 6.87 -10.42
CA ALA A 249 28.71 6.87 -11.67
C ALA A 249 27.76 6.60 -12.86
N PRO A 250 28.05 7.04 -14.10
CA PRO A 250 27.13 6.88 -15.22
C PRO A 250 26.58 5.45 -15.39
N SER A 251 27.42 4.44 -15.20
CA SER A 251 27.02 3.04 -15.24
C SER A 251 26.04 2.63 -14.12
N GLU A 252 26.18 3.19 -12.91
CA GLU A 252 25.29 2.93 -11.77
C GLU A 252 23.93 3.63 -11.96
N ALA A 253 23.97 4.89 -12.39
CA ALA A 253 22.77 5.65 -12.71
C ALA A 253 21.97 4.99 -13.85
N ASP A 254 22.65 4.44 -14.86
CA ASP A 254 22.01 3.68 -15.94
C ASP A 254 21.33 2.40 -15.44
N ARG A 255 21.93 1.69 -14.48
CA ARG A 255 21.32 0.51 -13.85
C ARG A 255 20.05 0.89 -13.09
N TRP A 256 20.09 1.94 -12.26
CA TRP A 256 18.90 2.43 -11.56
C TRP A 256 17.78 2.81 -12.55
N ARG A 257 18.10 3.58 -13.59
CA ARG A 257 17.13 4.01 -14.61
C ARG A 257 16.48 2.83 -15.32
N LYS A 258 17.26 1.86 -15.80
CA LYS A 258 16.75 0.65 -16.46
C LYS A 258 15.82 -0.17 -15.55
N ILE A 259 16.19 -0.33 -14.28
CA ILE A 259 15.36 -1.08 -13.31
C ILE A 259 14.06 -0.34 -13.01
N VAL A 260 14.09 0.96 -12.71
CA VAL A 260 12.87 1.73 -12.46
C VAL A 260 11.96 1.72 -13.69
N TRP A 261 12.52 1.98 -14.87
CA TRP A 261 11.77 2.00 -16.13
C TRP A 261 11.06 0.67 -16.41
N THR A 262 11.78 -0.45 -16.34
CA THR A 262 11.18 -1.77 -16.57
C THR A 262 10.21 -2.17 -15.45
N SER A 263 10.57 -1.91 -14.19
CA SER A 263 9.75 -2.34 -13.05
C SER A 263 8.40 -1.62 -12.99
N ARG A 264 8.38 -0.30 -13.25
CA ARG A 264 7.13 0.48 -13.28
C ARG A 264 6.21 0.14 -14.43
N ARG A 265 6.76 -0.41 -15.52
CA ARG A 265 6.00 -0.90 -16.67
C ARG A 265 5.50 -2.34 -16.48
N ALA A 266 5.67 -2.90 -15.28
CA ALA A 266 5.48 -4.31 -15.02
C ALA A 266 6.17 -5.13 -16.13
N GLN A 267 7.48 -5.02 -16.26
CA GLN A 267 8.26 -5.83 -17.19
C GLN A 267 9.26 -6.70 -16.42
N THR A 268 9.73 -7.75 -17.07
CA THR A 268 10.86 -8.54 -16.57
C THR A 268 12.12 -7.71 -16.57
N ILE A 269 13.04 -7.99 -15.64
CA ILE A 269 14.34 -7.33 -15.58
C ILE A 269 15.07 -7.52 -16.93
N PRO A 270 15.79 -6.51 -17.45
CA PRO A 270 16.60 -6.66 -18.64
C PRO A 270 17.68 -7.74 -18.49
N ARG A 271 17.99 -8.46 -19.57
CA ARG A 271 18.98 -9.57 -19.55
C ARG A 271 20.36 -9.13 -19.06
N ASP A 272 20.78 -7.91 -19.39
CA ASP A 272 22.05 -7.31 -18.95
C ASP A 272 22.08 -6.98 -17.46
N LEU A 273 20.94 -7.10 -16.75
CA LEU A 273 20.78 -6.84 -15.31
C LEU A 273 20.30 -8.08 -14.54
N PHE A 274 20.30 -9.27 -15.14
CA PHE A 274 19.92 -10.52 -14.48
C PHE A 274 20.81 -10.90 -13.29
N ASP A 275 22.01 -10.32 -13.19
CA ASP A 275 22.84 -10.45 -11.99
C ASP A 275 22.14 -9.90 -10.74
N LEU A 276 21.28 -8.87 -10.89
CA LEU A 276 20.52 -8.29 -9.76
C LEU A 276 19.49 -9.25 -9.16
N GLU A 277 18.94 -10.18 -9.95
CA GLU A 277 17.95 -11.15 -9.43
C GLU A 277 18.52 -12.09 -8.37
N ARG A 278 19.86 -12.20 -8.33
CA ARG A 278 20.59 -13.01 -7.34
C ARG A 278 21.01 -12.20 -6.11
N VAL A 279 20.77 -10.88 -6.12
CA VAL A 279 21.15 -9.98 -5.03
C VAL A 279 20.00 -9.88 -4.03
N ASP A 280 20.32 -10.10 -2.76
CA ASP A 280 19.36 -10.23 -1.67
C ASP A 280 18.64 -8.92 -1.34
N LEU A 281 19.39 -7.82 -1.21
CA LEU A 281 18.90 -6.53 -0.78
C LEU A 281 19.22 -5.46 -1.83
N TRP A 282 18.19 -4.80 -2.33
CA TRP A 282 18.35 -3.65 -3.21
C TRP A 282 18.07 -2.37 -2.43
N ILE A 283 19.02 -1.44 -2.48
CA ILE A 283 18.91 -0.13 -1.85
C ILE A 283 19.05 0.91 -2.95
N GLY A 284 18.11 1.84 -3.06
CA GLY A 284 18.18 2.86 -4.10
C GLY A 284 17.21 4.00 -3.92
N HIS A 285 17.30 4.98 -4.81
CA HIS A 285 16.40 6.14 -4.79
C HIS A 285 14.97 5.77 -5.23
N ILE A 286 13.98 6.43 -4.63
CA ILE A 286 12.57 6.35 -5.02
C ILE A 286 12.32 7.31 -6.18
N ALA A 287 11.67 6.85 -7.24
CA ALA A 287 11.25 7.72 -8.32
C ALA A 287 9.97 8.49 -7.95
N SER A 288 9.95 9.82 -8.17
CA SER A 288 8.79 10.68 -7.88
C SER A 288 7.68 10.55 -8.92
N GLY A 289 8.03 10.23 -10.17
CA GLY A 289 7.07 10.28 -11.28
C GLY A 289 6.62 11.71 -11.65
N ARG A 290 7.20 12.75 -11.01
CA ARG A 290 6.71 14.14 -11.11
C ARG A 290 6.76 14.72 -12.52
N TYR A 291 7.64 14.21 -13.37
CA TYR A 291 7.80 14.69 -14.75
C TYR A 291 7.86 13.56 -15.77
N CYS A 292 7.55 12.32 -15.38
CA CYS A 292 7.78 11.14 -16.21
C CYS A 292 6.61 10.17 -16.21
N ASN A 293 6.09 9.91 -17.41
CA ASN A 293 5.30 8.72 -17.69
C ASN A 293 6.24 7.62 -18.19
N PHE A 294 6.60 6.72 -17.28
CA PHE A 294 7.50 5.59 -17.56
C PHE A 294 6.98 4.69 -18.69
N VAL A 295 5.66 4.62 -18.87
CA VAL A 295 5.01 3.83 -19.93
C VAL A 295 5.19 4.48 -21.31
N THR A 296 5.20 5.81 -21.38
CA THR A 296 5.40 6.53 -22.67
C THR A 296 6.85 6.80 -23.02
N MET A 297 7.77 6.73 -22.06
CA MET A 297 9.21 6.84 -22.33
C MET A 297 9.65 5.76 -23.32
N LYS A 298 10.47 6.17 -24.29
CA LYS A 298 11.05 5.27 -25.31
C LYS A 298 12.35 4.66 -24.81
N ASP A 299 13.07 5.39 -23.96
CA ASP A 299 14.38 4.98 -23.46
C ASP A 299 14.54 5.28 -21.95
N PRO A 300 15.15 4.38 -21.15
CA PRO A 300 15.39 4.62 -19.72
C PRO A 300 16.28 5.85 -19.44
N SER A 301 17.12 6.28 -20.39
CA SER A 301 17.93 7.50 -20.24
C SER A 301 17.10 8.78 -20.15
N GLU A 302 15.82 8.75 -20.55
CA GLU A 302 14.89 9.86 -20.39
C GLU A 302 14.55 10.14 -18.91
N ILE A 303 14.78 9.17 -18.02
CA ILE A 303 14.66 9.38 -16.57
C ILE A 303 15.81 10.28 -16.12
N LYS A 304 15.46 11.38 -15.46
CA LYS A 304 16.39 12.41 -14.97
C LYS A 304 16.45 12.40 -13.46
N ASP A 305 17.42 13.10 -12.91
CA ASP A 305 17.54 13.27 -11.46
C ASP A 305 16.36 14.05 -10.85
N SER A 306 15.70 14.90 -11.64
CA SER A 306 14.44 15.57 -11.28
C SER A 306 13.26 14.62 -11.08
N ASP A 307 13.38 13.37 -11.57
CA ASP A 307 12.37 12.33 -11.44
C ASP A 307 12.56 11.49 -10.17
N VAL A 308 13.46 11.93 -9.27
CA VAL A 308 13.68 11.32 -7.96
C VAL A 308 12.82 12.03 -6.92
N LEU A 309 12.20 11.26 -6.03
CA LEU A 309 11.45 11.78 -4.90
C LEU A 309 12.41 12.47 -3.94
N ASN A 310 12.12 13.73 -3.63
CA ASN A 310 12.84 14.49 -2.62
C ASN A 310 11.93 14.69 -1.41
N ILE A 311 12.48 14.45 -0.23
CA ILE A 311 11.83 14.70 1.05
C ILE A 311 12.64 15.74 1.83
N ASN A 312 11.98 16.49 2.69
CA ASN A 312 12.65 17.46 3.54
C ASN A 312 13.08 16.78 4.84
N ILE A 313 14.39 16.66 5.06
CA ILE A 313 14.99 16.19 6.32
C ILE A 313 15.83 17.35 6.85
N ASP A 314 15.54 17.81 8.07
CA ASP A 314 16.26 18.93 8.71
C ASP A 314 16.39 20.18 7.81
N ASN A 315 15.29 20.58 7.17
CA ASN A 315 15.22 21.70 6.21
C ASN A 315 16.08 21.52 4.95
N THR A 316 16.54 20.30 4.67
CA THR A 316 17.33 19.96 3.49
C THR A 316 16.56 19.00 2.58
N ALA A 317 16.42 19.38 1.30
CA ALA A 317 15.88 18.50 0.28
C ALA A 317 16.84 17.31 0.06
N THR A 318 16.37 16.12 0.43
CA THR A 318 17.14 14.88 0.41
C THR A 318 16.42 13.86 -0.47
N LYS A 319 17.15 13.13 -1.30
CA LYS A 319 16.57 12.06 -2.12
C LYS A 319 16.04 10.95 -1.24
N ALA A 320 14.79 10.55 -1.48
CA ALA A 320 14.15 9.48 -0.76
C ALA A 320 14.76 8.13 -1.16
N ILE A 321 14.99 7.26 -0.19
CA ILE A 321 15.63 5.96 -0.33
C ILE A 321 14.63 4.86 -0.01
N GLN A 322 14.66 3.77 -0.77
CA GLN A 322 13.96 2.54 -0.45
C GLN A 322 14.89 1.34 -0.38
N TRP A 323 14.48 0.37 0.44
CA TRP A 323 15.11 -0.92 0.68
C TRP A 323 14.12 -2.02 0.28
N VAL A 324 14.56 -2.95 -0.54
CA VAL A 324 13.75 -4.08 -1.02
C VAL A 324 14.51 -5.38 -0.81
N PHE A 325 13.95 -6.25 0.03
CA PHE A 325 14.42 -7.62 0.22
C PHE A 325 13.88 -8.46 -0.94
N TYR A 326 14.71 -8.67 -1.96
CA TYR A 326 14.29 -9.15 -3.27
C TYR A 326 14.18 -10.68 -3.31
N THR A 327 15.24 -11.39 -2.91
CA THR A 327 15.28 -12.86 -2.98
C THR A 327 14.35 -13.49 -1.94
N SER A 328 13.98 -14.76 -2.16
CA SER A 328 13.27 -15.54 -1.12
C SER A 328 14.11 -15.68 0.14
N HIS A 329 15.43 -15.86 0.00
CA HIS A 329 16.38 -15.92 1.11
C HIS A 329 16.35 -14.64 1.95
N ALA A 330 16.50 -13.47 1.32
CA ALA A 330 16.49 -12.17 1.98
C ALA A 330 15.20 -11.93 2.78
N ARG A 331 14.05 -12.28 2.18
CA ARG A 331 12.74 -12.14 2.82
C ARG A 331 12.61 -13.07 4.04
N ASP A 332 13.05 -14.32 3.92
CA ASP A 332 12.97 -15.28 5.03
C ASP A 332 13.83 -14.85 6.21
N VAL A 333 15.08 -14.44 5.97
CA VAL A 333 15.97 -13.99 7.05
C VAL A 333 15.51 -12.66 7.63
N PHE A 334 14.94 -11.75 6.83
CA PHE A 334 14.30 -10.53 7.34
C PHE A 334 13.14 -10.88 8.30
N CYS A 335 12.21 -11.74 7.86
CA CYS A 335 11.03 -12.09 8.64
C CYS A 335 11.38 -12.76 9.97
N LYS A 336 12.38 -13.65 9.99
CA LYS A 336 12.87 -14.31 11.22
C LYS A 336 13.70 -13.37 12.08
N GLY A 337 14.68 -12.68 11.49
CA GLY A 337 15.66 -11.89 12.23
C GLY A 337 15.10 -10.61 12.85
N CYS A 338 14.01 -10.09 12.26
CA CYS A 338 13.31 -8.90 12.74
C CYS A 338 12.08 -9.20 13.60
N ALA A 339 11.68 -10.46 13.76
CA ALA A 339 10.61 -10.85 14.67
C ALA A 339 10.90 -10.36 16.09
N GLY A 340 9.87 -9.80 16.75
CA GLY A 340 10.01 -9.15 18.07
C GLY A 340 10.72 -7.79 18.07
N LYS A 341 11.17 -7.28 16.91
CA LYS A 341 11.81 -5.96 16.75
C LYS A 341 11.00 -5.03 15.86
N VAL A 342 9.68 -5.07 16.04
CA VAL A 342 8.69 -4.33 15.25
C VAL A 342 7.79 -3.52 16.17
N TRP A 343 7.56 -2.27 15.80
CA TRP A 343 6.64 -1.36 16.47
C TRP A 343 5.63 -0.81 15.47
N VAL A 344 4.37 -0.69 15.89
CA VAL A 344 3.30 -0.15 15.08
C VAL A 344 2.84 1.18 15.68
N HIS A 345 3.01 2.25 14.90
CA HIS A 345 2.65 3.62 15.25
C HIS A 345 1.30 3.95 14.62
N GLY A 346 0.21 3.80 15.39
CA GLY A 346 -1.12 4.18 14.93
C GLY A 346 -1.27 5.70 14.84
N LEU A 347 -1.68 6.21 13.67
CA LEU A 347 -1.94 7.63 13.44
C LEU A 347 -3.43 7.99 13.53
N GLY A 348 -4.27 7.00 13.84
CA GLY A 348 -5.73 7.14 13.89
C GLY A 348 -6.36 7.34 12.51
N ARG A 349 -7.57 7.88 12.53
CA ARG A 349 -8.32 8.32 11.33
C ARG A 349 -8.23 9.83 11.20
N LEU A 350 -8.44 10.38 10.01
CA LEU A 350 -8.85 11.78 9.90
C LEU A 350 -10.30 11.84 10.36
N LEU A 351 -10.54 12.19 11.63
CA LEU A 351 -11.88 12.56 12.08
C LEU A 351 -12.25 13.81 11.27
N GLY A 352 -13.42 13.80 10.61
CA GLY A 352 -13.88 14.80 9.65
C GLY A 352 -14.12 16.19 10.23
N GLY A 353 -13.12 16.77 10.90
CA GLY A 353 -13.02 18.20 11.09
C GLY A 353 -13.01 18.83 9.71
N LYS A 354 -13.97 19.74 9.48
CA LYS A 354 -14.00 20.55 8.26
C LYS A 354 -12.60 21.12 8.04
N MET A 355 -12.03 20.86 6.86
CA MET A 355 -10.91 21.67 6.39
C MET A 355 -11.49 23.06 6.19
N GLU A 356 -11.25 23.97 7.14
CA GLU A 356 -11.52 25.40 6.98
C GLU A 356 -10.47 26.04 6.08
#